data_AF-A0A1W9SRQ1-F1
#
_entry.id   AF-A0A1W9SRQ1-F1
#
_cell.length_a   1.000
_cell.length_b   1.000
_cell.length_c   1.000
_cell.angle_alpha   90.00
_cell.angle_beta   90.00
_cell.angle_gamma   90.00
#
_symmetry.space_group_name_H-M   'P 1'
#
loop_
_entity.id
_entity.type
_entity.pdbx_description
1 polymer ?
#
loop_
_entity_poly.entity_id
_entity_poly.type
_entity_poly.pdbx_seq_one_letter_code
_entity_poly.pdbx_strand_id
1 'polypeptide(L)'
;MELYAIETGTVKFDGGSMFGIIPRAIWQGLYPMDKRGYGHWAMRCLLVVDGNRKILIDTGIGTKQSKGFLKYYTEKTEYTLENSLNSFGFKLTDITDIVLTHLHFDHCGGCIQYNDNEGFTLTFPNAIIHTSKQQWQWAQNPNEREEPSFLKENIDPIKESGKLRLFDKEHELFPNFYVKLFNGHTDGQVIPHIKINGKTLVFCADLFPSTAHLPLPYIMAYDTRPLISIEDKKRFFKEAIKNDYVLFFEHDLYTECCTLTETDKGAWAKDKFSLAEFLKS
;
A
#
# COMPACT_ATOMS: atom_id res chain seq x y z
N MET A 1 7.47 1.18 -20.47
CA MET A 1 6.86 1.02 -19.14
C MET A 1 5.51 1.70 -19.12
N GLU A 2 4.49 1.02 -18.61
CA GLU A 2 3.12 1.51 -18.41
C GLU A 2 2.71 1.27 -16.95
N LEU A 3 1.88 2.15 -16.39
CA LEU A 3 1.40 2.07 -15.01
C LEU A 3 -0.14 2.11 -14.99
N TYR A 4 -0.76 1.26 -14.16
CA TYR A 4 -2.21 1.22 -13.99
C TYR A 4 -2.57 1.19 -12.50
N ALA A 5 -3.46 2.10 -12.08
CA ALA A 5 -4.06 2.05 -10.75
C ALA A 5 -5.11 0.94 -10.72
N ILE A 6 -4.92 -0.05 -9.87
CA ILE A 6 -5.81 -1.21 -9.74
C ILE A 6 -6.61 -1.04 -8.44
N GLU A 7 -7.83 -0.52 -8.56
CA GLU A 7 -8.74 -0.33 -7.44
C GLU A 7 -9.30 -1.68 -6.97
N THR A 8 -9.23 -1.95 -5.67
CA THR A 8 -9.75 -3.20 -5.09
C THR A 8 -10.87 -2.97 -4.07
N GLY A 9 -11.44 -1.76 -4.08
CA GLY A 9 -12.51 -1.33 -3.19
C GLY A 9 -12.03 -0.32 -2.17
N THR A 10 -12.78 -0.22 -1.07
CA THR A 10 -12.45 0.69 0.04
C THR A 10 -12.49 -0.03 1.38
N VAL A 11 -11.62 0.39 2.29
CA VAL A 11 -11.68 0.05 3.71
C VAL A 11 -12.20 1.22 4.53
N LYS A 12 -12.80 0.88 5.66
CA LYS A 12 -13.44 1.77 6.60
C LYS A 12 -12.66 1.73 7.90
N PHE A 13 -12.02 2.84 8.24
CA PHE A 13 -11.24 2.96 9.47
C PHE A 13 -11.71 4.13 10.30
N ASP A 14 -11.58 3.98 11.62
CA ASP A 14 -11.85 5.03 12.59
C ASP A 14 -10.80 6.15 12.46
N GLY A 15 -11.25 7.41 12.45
CA GLY A 15 -10.36 8.56 12.34
C GLY A 15 -9.40 8.70 13.51
N GLY A 16 -9.75 8.27 14.72
CA GLY A 16 -8.82 8.21 15.84
C GLY A 16 -7.67 7.23 15.59
N SER A 17 -7.95 6.10 14.95
CA SER A 17 -6.90 5.16 14.54
C SER A 17 -6.05 5.69 13.39
N MET A 18 -6.65 6.36 12.41
CA MET A 18 -5.92 6.91 11.25
C MET A 18 -5.09 8.15 11.58
N PHE A 19 -5.47 8.93 12.59
CA PHE A 19 -4.77 10.17 12.94
C PHE A 19 -4.09 10.14 14.31
N GLY A 20 -4.14 9.01 15.02
CA GLY A 20 -3.42 8.79 16.28
C GLY A 20 -3.75 9.84 17.33
N ILE A 21 -2.73 10.60 17.75
CA ILE A 21 -2.85 11.62 18.80
C ILE A 21 -3.53 12.91 18.33
N ILE A 22 -3.76 13.08 17.03
CA ILE A 22 -4.34 14.31 16.49
C ILE A 22 -5.82 14.38 16.92
N PRO A 23 -6.27 15.49 17.53
CA PRO A 23 -7.66 15.60 17.96
C PRO A 23 -8.64 15.59 16.79
N ARG A 24 -9.82 15.02 17.01
CA ARG A 24 -10.94 15.03 16.05
C ARG A 24 -11.29 16.41 15.53
N ALA A 25 -11.22 17.44 16.39
CA ALA A 25 -11.46 18.83 16.00
C ALA A 25 -10.56 19.29 14.84
N ILE A 26 -9.38 18.69 14.69
CA ILE A 26 -8.41 18.98 13.63
C ILE A 26 -8.61 18.03 12.45
N TRP A 27 -8.53 16.71 12.67
CA TRP A 27 -8.49 15.77 11.53
C TRP A 27 -9.79 15.69 10.74
N GLN A 28 -10.94 16.02 11.35
CA GLN A 28 -12.22 16.08 10.63
C GLN A 28 -12.25 17.14 9.52
N GLY A 29 -11.33 18.12 9.56
CA GLY A 29 -11.13 19.10 8.50
C GLY A 29 -10.09 18.70 7.45
N LEU A 30 -9.33 17.63 7.69
CA LEU A 30 -8.27 17.15 6.80
C LEU A 30 -8.74 16.06 5.85
N TYR A 31 -9.68 15.23 6.29
CA TYR A 31 -10.19 14.11 5.51
C TYR A 31 -11.67 13.86 5.81
N PRO A 32 -12.53 13.68 4.79
CA PRO A 32 -13.96 13.43 4.98
C PRO A 32 -14.27 12.17 5.79
N MET A 33 -15.21 12.27 6.74
CA MET A 33 -15.53 11.22 7.71
C MET A 33 -17.04 11.18 7.99
N ASP A 34 -17.59 10.01 8.30
CA ASP A 34 -18.99 9.85 8.69
C ASP A 34 -19.27 10.42 10.09
N LYS A 35 -20.56 10.53 10.46
CA LYS A 35 -20.97 11.11 11.76
C LYS A 35 -20.39 10.35 12.96
N ARG A 36 -20.10 9.06 12.80
CA ARG A 36 -19.51 8.20 13.83
C ARG A 36 -17.98 8.34 13.90
N GLY A 37 -17.36 9.05 12.96
CA GLY A 37 -15.91 9.30 12.93
C GLY A 37 -15.14 8.35 12.04
N TYR A 38 -15.81 7.58 11.16
CA TYR A 38 -15.14 6.66 10.26
C TYR A 38 -14.93 7.27 8.87
N GLY A 39 -13.75 7.04 8.30
CA GLY A 39 -13.38 7.44 6.95
C GLY A 39 -13.43 6.26 5.98
N HIS A 40 -13.56 6.57 4.70
CA HIS A 40 -13.40 5.61 3.62
C HIS A 40 -12.05 5.83 2.95
N TRP A 41 -11.31 4.75 2.80
CA TRP A 41 -9.94 4.73 2.31
C TRP A 41 -9.89 3.80 1.13
N ALA A 42 -9.26 4.22 0.04
CA ALA A 42 -9.09 3.35 -1.12
C ALA A 42 -8.23 2.13 -0.77
N MET A 43 -8.37 1.04 -1.49
CA MET A 43 -7.37 -0.02 -1.55
C MET A 43 -6.85 -0.07 -2.98
N ARG A 44 -5.92 0.83 -3.30
CA ARG A 44 -5.41 1.04 -4.64
C ARG A 44 -4.04 0.42 -4.81
N CYS A 45 -4.00 -0.71 -5.50
CA CYS A 45 -2.76 -1.36 -5.92
C CYS A 45 -2.20 -0.63 -7.16
N LEU A 46 -0.92 -0.88 -7.49
CA LEU A 46 -0.29 -0.34 -8.70
C LEU A 46 0.30 -1.46 -9.54
N LEU A 47 -0.18 -1.59 -10.78
CA LEU A 47 0.39 -2.49 -11.77
C LEU A 47 1.43 -1.75 -12.61
N VAL A 48 2.67 -2.26 -12.59
CA VAL A 48 3.78 -1.82 -13.43
C VAL A 48 4.02 -2.84 -14.55
N VAL A 49 3.91 -2.40 -15.80
CA VAL A 49 4.18 -3.22 -16.98
C VAL A 49 5.45 -2.73 -17.66
N ASP A 50 6.50 -3.55 -17.64
CA ASP A 50 7.77 -3.24 -18.30
C ASP A 50 8.27 -4.42 -19.14
N GLY A 51 8.03 -4.34 -20.45
CA GLY A 51 8.26 -5.44 -21.38
C GLY A 51 7.45 -6.68 -20.97
N ASN A 52 8.13 -7.77 -20.65
CA ASN A 52 7.48 -9.03 -20.26
C ASN A 52 7.16 -9.12 -18.77
N ARG A 53 7.61 -8.16 -17.93
CA ARG A 53 7.32 -8.16 -16.50
C ARG A 53 6.04 -7.38 -16.22
N LYS A 54 5.17 -7.98 -15.41
CA LYS A 54 3.94 -7.36 -14.90
C LYS A 54 3.98 -7.48 -13.39
N ILE A 55 4.39 -6.39 -12.75
CA ILE A 55 4.65 -6.31 -11.32
C ILE A 55 3.44 -5.64 -10.67
N LEU A 56 2.75 -6.36 -9.80
CA LEU A 56 1.66 -5.79 -9.00
C LEU A 56 2.20 -5.41 -7.61
N ILE A 57 2.04 -4.15 -7.22
CA ILE A 57 2.37 -3.68 -5.86
C ILE A 57 1.10 -3.75 -5.02
N ASP A 58 1.18 -4.52 -3.93
CA ASP A 58 0.07 -4.90 -3.06
C ASP A 58 -1.12 -5.54 -3.78
N THR A 59 -2.06 -6.07 -3.01
CA THR A 59 -3.13 -6.94 -3.51
C THR A 59 -4.49 -6.66 -2.86
N GLY A 60 -4.62 -5.64 -2.01
CA GLY A 60 -5.87 -5.39 -1.32
C GLY A 60 -6.21 -6.48 -0.30
N ILE A 61 -7.47 -6.46 0.16
CA ILE A 61 -8.01 -7.41 1.16
C ILE A 61 -8.32 -8.82 0.61
N GLY A 62 -8.53 -8.93 -0.71
CA GLY A 62 -8.95 -10.18 -1.35
C GLY A 62 -10.41 -10.59 -1.07
N THR A 63 -10.73 -11.85 -1.36
CA THR A 63 -12.13 -12.35 -1.33
C THR A 63 -12.37 -13.44 -0.28
N LYS A 64 -11.30 -14.00 0.31
CA LYS A 64 -11.39 -15.17 1.20
C LYS A 64 -11.87 -14.86 2.61
N GLN A 65 -11.82 -13.59 3.03
CA GLN A 65 -12.16 -13.23 4.40
C GLN A 65 -13.66 -13.40 4.70
N SER A 66 -13.97 -13.77 5.93
CA SER A 66 -15.36 -14.05 6.30
C SER A 66 -16.25 -12.82 6.13
N LYS A 67 -17.54 -13.01 5.82
CA LYS A 67 -18.51 -11.91 5.72
C LYS A 67 -18.58 -11.08 7.02
N GLY A 68 -18.38 -11.74 8.17
CA GLY A 68 -18.31 -11.07 9.47
C GLY A 68 -17.13 -10.11 9.55
N PHE A 69 -15.93 -10.56 9.17
CA PHE A 69 -14.73 -9.74 9.10
C PHE A 69 -14.89 -8.57 8.11
N LEU A 70 -15.27 -8.89 6.87
CA LEU A 70 -15.43 -7.89 5.81
C LEU A 70 -16.45 -6.81 6.17
N LYS A 71 -17.56 -7.16 6.84
CA LYS A 71 -18.57 -6.17 7.26
C LYS A 71 -18.01 -5.07 8.19
N TYR A 72 -16.96 -5.35 8.95
CA TYR A 72 -16.33 -4.34 9.81
C TYR A 72 -15.46 -3.36 9.02
N TYR A 73 -14.84 -3.84 7.95
CA TYR A 73 -13.81 -3.09 7.23
C TYR A 73 -14.23 -2.60 5.86
N THR A 74 -15.15 -3.25 5.16
CA THR A 74 -15.44 -2.94 3.76
C THR A 74 -16.91 -2.72 3.51
N GLU A 75 -17.18 -2.02 2.41
CA GLU A 75 -18.51 -1.92 1.83
C GLU A 75 -18.61 -2.77 0.57
N LYS A 76 -19.84 -3.10 0.17
CA LYS A 76 -20.05 -3.83 -1.08
C LYS A 76 -19.60 -2.96 -2.25
N THR A 77 -18.73 -3.53 -3.07
CA THR A 77 -18.13 -2.87 -4.23
C THR A 77 -18.07 -3.85 -5.40
N GLU A 78 -18.14 -3.32 -6.62
CA GLU A 78 -17.88 -4.09 -7.86
C GLU A 78 -16.39 -4.19 -8.18
N TYR A 79 -15.57 -3.36 -7.52
CA TYR A 79 -14.11 -3.39 -7.62
C TYR A 79 -13.55 -4.61 -6.89
N THR A 80 -12.98 -5.53 -7.66
CA THR A 80 -12.16 -6.65 -7.18
C THR A 80 -10.85 -6.63 -7.95
N LEU A 81 -9.80 -7.27 -7.42
CA LEU A 81 -8.53 -7.43 -8.14
C LEU A 81 -8.74 -7.94 -9.57
N GLU A 82 -9.53 -9.00 -9.73
CA GLU A 82 -9.78 -9.62 -11.02
C GLU A 82 -10.54 -8.68 -11.97
N ASN A 83 -11.63 -8.06 -11.51
CA ASN A 83 -12.42 -7.15 -12.35
C ASN A 83 -11.59 -5.92 -12.78
N SER A 84 -10.82 -5.36 -11.86
CA SER A 84 -10.00 -4.17 -12.11
C SER A 84 -8.84 -4.48 -13.06
N LEU A 85 -8.13 -5.60 -12.89
CA LEU A 85 -7.12 -6.06 -13.85
C LEU A 85 -7.74 -6.33 -15.24
N ASN A 86 -8.87 -7.02 -15.29
CA ASN A 86 -9.57 -7.33 -16.53
C ASN A 86 -10.01 -6.06 -17.28
N SER A 87 -10.37 -4.99 -16.55
CA SER A 87 -10.74 -3.70 -17.16
C SER A 87 -9.60 -3.04 -17.95
N PHE A 88 -8.34 -3.37 -17.61
CA PHE A 88 -7.14 -2.98 -18.35
C PHE A 88 -6.62 -4.08 -19.30
N GLY A 89 -7.36 -5.18 -19.44
CA GLY A 89 -7.02 -6.29 -20.34
C GLY A 89 -6.03 -7.31 -19.76
N PHE A 90 -5.78 -7.30 -18.45
CA PHE A 90 -4.88 -8.25 -17.78
C PHE A 90 -5.65 -9.31 -16.99
N LYS A 91 -5.16 -10.54 -17.02
CA LYS A 91 -5.64 -11.64 -16.18
C LYS A 91 -4.74 -11.81 -14.96
N LEU A 92 -5.25 -12.47 -13.92
CA LEU A 92 -4.46 -12.87 -12.75
C LEU A 92 -3.22 -13.71 -13.14
N THR A 93 -3.33 -14.54 -14.18
CA THR A 93 -2.23 -15.36 -14.70
C THR A 93 -1.15 -14.55 -15.41
N ASP A 94 -1.42 -13.31 -15.80
CA ASP A 94 -0.46 -12.48 -16.53
C ASP A 94 0.56 -11.82 -15.60
N ILE A 95 0.25 -11.73 -14.30
CA ILE A 95 1.10 -11.15 -13.27
C ILE A 95 2.32 -12.05 -13.05
N THR A 96 3.51 -11.47 -13.22
CA THR A 96 4.78 -12.20 -13.12
C THR A 96 5.41 -12.04 -11.75
N ASP A 97 5.15 -10.91 -11.09
CA ASP A 97 5.76 -10.55 -9.82
C ASP A 97 4.74 -9.79 -8.96
N ILE A 98 4.77 -10.04 -7.65
CA ILE A 98 4.04 -9.26 -6.65
C ILE A 98 5.06 -8.66 -5.69
N VAL A 99 4.97 -7.37 -5.41
CA VAL A 99 5.77 -6.71 -4.37
C VAL A 99 4.81 -6.31 -3.25
N LEU A 100 4.91 -6.99 -2.10
CA LEU A 100 4.12 -6.67 -0.92
C LEU A 100 4.88 -5.64 -0.08
N THR A 101 4.27 -4.47 0.10
CA THR A 101 4.84 -3.35 0.87
C THR A 101 4.98 -3.77 2.32
N HIS A 102 3.90 -4.30 2.88
CA HIS A 102 3.86 -4.97 4.16
C HIS A 102 2.73 -6.01 4.18
N LEU A 103 2.56 -6.69 5.31
CA LEU A 103 1.73 -7.90 5.40
C LEU A 103 0.44 -7.71 6.21
N HIS A 104 -0.01 -6.47 6.40
CA HIS A 104 -1.38 -6.26 6.90
C HIS A 104 -2.41 -6.78 5.90
N PHE A 105 -3.59 -7.12 6.42
CA PHE A 105 -4.59 -7.90 5.69
C PHE A 105 -5.13 -7.21 4.44
N ASP A 106 -5.14 -5.88 4.43
CA ASP A 106 -5.60 -5.02 3.35
C ASP A 106 -4.53 -4.75 2.28
N HIS A 107 -3.30 -5.24 2.47
CA HIS A 107 -2.24 -5.18 1.46
C HIS A 107 -1.96 -6.55 0.86
N CYS A 108 -1.79 -7.58 1.69
CA CYS A 108 -1.42 -8.93 1.25
C CYS A 108 -2.61 -9.88 1.08
N GLY A 109 -3.81 -9.47 1.51
CA GLY A 109 -4.98 -10.33 1.54
C GLY A 109 -5.35 -10.89 0.18
N GLY A 110 -5.31 -10.08 -0.88
CA GLY A 110 -5.63 -10.52 -2.23
C GLY A 110 -4.62 -11.48 -2.87
N CYS A 111 -3.46 -11.68 -2.25
CA CYS A 111 -2.46 -12.63 -2.75
C CYS A 111 -2.95 -14.09 -2.64
N ILE A 112 -3.84 -14.36 -1.68
CA ILE A 112 -4.42 -15.68 -1.41
C ILE A 112 -5.94 -15.66 -1.61
N GLN A 113 -6.47 -16.67 -2.30
CA GLN A 113 -7.89 -16.95 -2.45
C GLN A 113 -8.28 -18.25 -1.74
N TYR A 114 -9.57 -18.46 -1.53
CA TYR A 114 -10.10 -19.73 -1.03
C TYR A 114 -10.75 -20.52 -2.17
N ASN A 115 -10.33 -21.76 -2.34
CA ASN A 115 -10.85 -22.72 -3.29
C ASN A 115 -11.52 -23.87 -2.51
N ASP A 116 -12.77 -24.21 -2.83
CA ASP A 116 -13.52 -25.23 -2.10
C ASP A 116 -12.87 -26.63 -2.13
N ASN A 117 -12.04 -26.93 -3.14
CA ASN A 117 -11.38 -28.23 -3.29
C ASN A 117 -9.96 -28.25 -2.70
N GLU A 118 -9.24 -27.12 -2.78
CA GLU A 118 -7.80 -27.04 -2.46
C GLU A 118 -7.51 -26.22 -1.20
N GLY A 119 -8.53 -25.57 -0.62
CA GLY A 119 -8.37 -24.64 0.50
C GLY A 119 -7.72 -23.33 0.06
N PHE A 120 -6.75 -22.84 0.83
CA PHE A 120 -6.06 -21.58 0.53
C PHE A 120 -5.03 -21.76 -0.58
N THR A 121 -5.16 -20.99 -1.66
CA THR A 121 -4.27 -21.06 -2.82
C THR A 121 -3.85 -19.67 -3.30
N LEU A 122 -2.76 -19.59 -4.08
CA LEU A 122 -2.33 -18.32 -4.68
C LEU A 122 -3.39 -17.81 -5.67
N THR A 123 -3.76 -16.53 -5.56
CA THR A 123 -4.60 -15.84 -6.54
C THR A 123 -3.84 -15.65 -7.87
N PHE A 124 -2.52 -15.50 -7.81
CA PHE A 124 -1.65 -15.23 -8.96
C PHE A 124 -0.71 -16.43 -9.20
N PRO A 125 -1.16 -17.46 -9.93
CA PRO A 125 -0.49 -18.75 -9.99
C PRO A 125 0.83 -18.74 -10.75
N ASN A 126 1.22 -17.64 -11.40
CA ASN A 126 2.50 -17.48 -12.10
C ASN A 126 3.47 -16.56 -11.35
N ALA A 127 2.98 -15.74 -10.41
CA ALA A 127 3.77 -14.67 -9.83
C ALA A 127 4.82 -15.15 -8.82
N ILE A 128 5.98 -14.51 -8.81
CA ILE A 128 6.95 -14.55 -7.72
C ILE A 128 6.60 -13.45 -6.71
N ILE A 129 6.59 -13.78 -5.42
CA ILE A 129 6.15 -12.84 -4.37
C ILE A 129 7.38 -12.30 -3.66
N HIS A 130 7.53 -10.99 -3.63
CA HIS A 130 8.68 -10.28 -3.07
C HIS A 130 8.27 -9.43 -1.88
N THR A 131 9.02 -9.49 -0.79
CA THR A 131 8.91 -8.55 0.33
C THR A 131 10.23 -8.51 1.12
N SER A 132 10.36 -7.59 2.06
CA SER A 132 11.56 -7.52 2.88
C SER A 132 11.61 -8.69 3.87
N LYS A 133 12.81 -9.20 4.12
CA LYS A 133 13.05 -10.25 5.11
C LYS A 133 12.62 -9.81 6.51
N GLN A 134 12.84 -8.54 6.84
CA GLN A 134 12.48 -7.96 8.12
C GLN A 134 10.95 -7.96 8.31
N GLN A 135 10.20 -7.51 7.29
CA GLN A 135 8.74 -7.52 7.31
C GLN A 135 8.18 -8.94 7.41
N TRP A 136 8.76 -9.87 6.66
CA TRP A 136 8.37 -11.27 6.74
C TRP A 136 8.57 -11.85 8.15
N GLN A 137 9.70 -11.57 8.79
CA GLN A 137 9.98 -12.02 10.15
C GLN A 137 9.04 -11.40 11.18
N TRP A 138 8.72 -10.12 11.03
CA TRP A 138 7.78 -9.37 11.87
C TRP A 138 6.38 -9.99 11.80
N ALA A 139 5.86 -10.22 10.59
CA ALA A 139 4.53 -10.77 10.39
C ALA A 139 4.40 -12.25 10.82
N GLN A 140 5.48 -13.04 10.75
CA GLN A 140 5.50 -14.42 11.25
C GLN A 140 5.49 -14.51 12.79
N ASN A 141 5.91 -13.45 13.48
CA ASN A 141 5.98 -13.39 14.94
C ASN A 141 5.39 -12.05 15.42
N PRO A 142 4.10 -11.82 15.16
CA PRO A 142 3.50 -10.54 15.41
C PRO A 142 3.43 -10.29 16.92
N ASN A 143 3.57 -9.03 17.33
CA ASN A 143 3.24 -8.63 18.69
C ASN A 143 1.72 -8.57 18.89
N GLU A 144 1.28 -8.47 20.13
CA GLU A 144 -0.13 -8.51 20.53
C GLU A 144 -0.98 -7.40 19.90
N ARG A 145 -0.35 -6.29 19.48
CA ARG A 145 -1.05 -5.16 18.85
C ARG A 145 -1.39 -5.44 17.39
N GLU A 146 -0.52 -6.14 16.68
CA GLU A 146 -0.63 -6.34 15.23
C GLU A 146 -1.03 -7.75 14.84
N GLU A 147 -1.08 -8.70 15.77
CA GLU A 147 -1.62 -10.05 15.52
C GLU A 147 -2.98 -10.02 14.80
N PRO A 148 -3.93 -9.11 15.12
CA PRO A 148 -5.19 -9.01 14.38
C PRO A 148 -5.06 -8.54 12.93
N SER A 149 -3.94 -7.91 12.57
CA SER A 149 -3.65 -7.42 11.22
C SER A 149 -2.83 -8.41 10.39
N PHE A 150 -2.03 -9.27 11.03
CA PHE A 150 -1.20 -10.31 10.40
C PHE A 150 -1.91 -11.66 10.39
N LEU A 151 -2.87 -11.80 9.48
CA LEU A 151 -3.69 -13.00 9.39
C LEU A 151 -2.92 -14.18 8.77
N LYS A 152 -2.85 -15.30 9.49
CA LYS A 152 -2.07 -16.48 9.09
C LYS A 152 -2.53 -17.05 7.75
N GLU A 153 -3.83 -17.04 7.48
CA GLU A 153 -4.40 -17.47 6.21
C GLU A 153 -4.03 -16.58 5.02
N ASN A 154 -3.50 -15.37 5.25
CA ASN A 154 -2.90 -14.55 4.21
C ASN A 154 -1.41 -14.87 3.99
N ILE A 155 -0.70 -15.32 5.03
CA ILE A 155 0.76 -15.36 5.06
C ILE A 155 1.30 -16.78 4.86
N ASP A 156 0.81 -17.77 5.61
CA ASP A 156 1.34 -19.14 5.57
C ASP A 156 1.29 -19.76 4.15
N PRO A 157 0.19 -19.62 3.37
CA PRO A 157 0.13 -20.15 2.01
C PRO A 157 1.15 -19.51 1.05
N ILE A 158 1.55 -18.25 1.27
CA ILE A 158 2.61 -17.59 0.49
C ILE A 158 3.93 -18.35 0.67
N LYS A 159 4.26 -18.73 1.91
CA LYS A 159 5.47 -19.50 2.23
C LYS A 159 5.43 -20.89 1.61
N GLU A 160 4.32 -21.58 1.79
CA GLU A 160 4.11 -22.95 1.32
C GLU A 160 4.16 -23.08 -0.21
N SER A 161 3.80 -22.00 -0.93
CA SER A 161 3.84 -21.97 -2.39
C SER A 161 5.24 -22.13 -2.99
N GLY A 162 6.32 -21.92 -2.22
CA GLY A 162 7.70 -21.90 -2.72
C GLY A 162 8.05 -20.68 -3.60
N LYS A 163 7.11 -19.74 -3.76
CA LYS A 163 7.26 -18.55 -4.63
C LYS A 163 7.73 -17.29 -3.92
N LEU A 164 7.86 -17.34 -2.61
CA LEU A 164 8.37 -16.23 -1.81
C LEU A 164 9.86 -15.98 -2.10
N ARG A 165 10.22 -14.72 -2.31
CA ARG A 165 11.59 -14.21 -2.41
C ARG A 165 11.74 -13.05 -1.44
N LEU A 166 12.70 -13.18 -0.55
CA LEU A 166 12.98 -12.17 0.48
C LEU A 166 14.25 -11.42 0.14
N PHE A 167 14.24 -10.11 0.34
CA PHE A 167 15.44 -9.27 0.27
C PHE A 167 15.66 -8.55 1.60
N ASP A 168 16.92 -8.26 1.92
CA ASP A 168 17.32 -7.72 3.23
C ASP A 168 17.82 -6.27 3.18
N LYS A 169 17.94 -5.69 1.98
CA LYS A 169 18.50 -4.35 1.76
C LYS A 169 17.72 -3.58 0.71
N GLU A 170 17.81 -2.26 0.80
CA GLU A 170 17.33 -1.36 -0.26
C GLU A 170 18.18 -1.57 -1.52
N HIS A 171 17.54 -1.80 -2.66
CA HIS A 171 18.22 -2.06 -3.93
C HIS A 171 17.26 -1.88 -5.12
N GLU A 172 17.83 -1.93 -6.32
CA GLU A 172 17.05 -2.03 -7.56
C GLU A 172 16.57 -3.48 -7.72
N LEU A 173 15.29 -3.73 -7.42
CA LEU A 173 14.69 -5.08 -7.46
C LEU A 173 14.47 -5.53 -8.91
N PHE A 174 14.06 -4.59 -9.77
CA PHE A 174 13.95 -4.76 -11.21
C PHE A 174 14.47 -3.48 -11.89
N PRO A 175 14.81 -3.51 -13.20
CA PRO A 175 15.19 -2.30 -13.91
C PRO A 175 14.17 -1.18 -13.70
N ASN A 176 14.64 0.01 -13.29
CA ASN A 176 13.81 1.19 -12.99
C ASN A 176 12.86 1.04 -11.80
N PHE A 177 12.96 -0.04 -11.01
CA PHE A 177 12.13 -0.31 -9.85
C PHE A 177 13.02 -0.51 -8.61
N TYR A 178 13.11 0.53 -7.79
CA TYR A 178 13.92 0.51 -6.57
C TYR A 178 13.04 0.30 -5.35
N VAL A 179 13.48 -0.54 -4.41
CA VAL A 179 12.78 -0.77 -3.14
C VAL A 179 13.57 -0.14 -2.00
N LYS A 180 12.89 0.62 -1.14
CA LYS A 180 13.46 1.19 0.09
C LYS A 180 12.70 0.72 1.31
N LEU A 181 13.38 0.70 2.46
CA LEU A 181 12.83 0.19 3.70
C LEU A 181 12.57 1.32 4.68
N PHE A 182 11.37 1.34 5.22
CA PHE A 182 10.89 2.25 6.25
C PHE A 182 10.33 1.40 7.39
N ASN A 183 10.58 1.79 8.63
CA ASN A 183 10.36 0.96 9.81
C ASN A 183 9.37 1.55 10.81
N GLY A 184 8.77 2.71 10.49
CA GLY A 184 7.82 3.40 11.35
C GLY A 184 6.50 2.64 11.52
N HIS A 185 5.82 2.37 10.40
CA HIS A 185 4.52 1.71 10.39
C HIS A 185 4.64 0.24 10.83
N THR A 186 5.36 -0.57 10.04
CA THR A 186 5.80 -1.92 10.36
C THR A 186 7.31 -2.07 10.08
N ASP A 187 7.95 -3.02 10.75
CA ASP A 187 9.37 -3.30 10.58
C ASP A 187 9.66 -3.79 9.15
N GLY A 188 10.45 -3.03 8.40
CA GLY A 188 10.84 -3.39 7.04
C GLY A 188 9.74 -3.17 5.99
N GLN A 189 8.78 -2.28 6.22
CA GLN A 189 7.84 -1.84 5.18
C GLN A 189 8.62 -1.39 3.93
N VAL A 190 8.20 -1.89 2.77
CA VAL A 190 8.81 -1.64 1.48
C VAL A 190 8.07 -0.50 0.79
N ILE A 191 8.80 0.54 0.38
CA ILE A 191 8.28 1.67 -0.40
C ILE A 191 8.92 1.67 -1.80
N PRO A 192 8.19 1.20 -2.84
CA PRO A 192 8.66 1.21 -4.22
C PRO A 192 8.87 2.63 -4.78
N HIS A 193 10.00 2.82 -5.44
CA HIS A 193 10.37 4.01 -6.20
C HIS A 193 10.58 3.62 -7.67
N ILE A 194 9.69 4.07 -8.55
CA ILE A 194 9.60 3.64 -9.94
C ILE A 194 10.03 4.80 -10.84
N LYS A 195 11.08 4.60 -11.63
CA LYS A 195 11.53 5.60 -12.61
C LYS A 195 10.70 5.48 -13.88
N ILE A 196 10.01 6.56 -14.24
CA ILE A 196 9.19 6.64 -15.45
C ILE A 196 9.23 8.07 -16.01
N ASN A 197 9.39 8.19 -17.33
CA ASN A 197 9.43 9.49 -18.05
C ASN A 197 10.39 10.54 -17.44
N GLY A 198 11.55 10.10 -16.93
CA GLY A 198 12.54 10.99 -16.30
C GLY A 198 12.17 11.49 -14.89
N LYS A 199 11.05 11.02 -14.34
CA LYS A 199 10.59 11.27 -12.96
C LYS A 199 10.66 9.97 -12.15
N THR A 200 10.49 10.11 -10.84
CA THR A 200 10.29 8.97 -9.93
C THR A 200 8.89 9.06 -9.33
N LEU A 201 8.07 8.04 -9.59
CA LEU A 201 6.81 7.82 -8.90
C LEU A 201 7.05 6.91 -7.70
N VAL A 202 6.55 7.29 -6.53
CA VAL A 202 6.70 6.54 -5.27
C VAL A 202 5.35 6.01 -4.84
N PHE A 203 5.23 4.68 -4.74
CA PHE A 203 4.07 4.05 -4.12
C PHE A 203 4.20 4.19 -2.60
N CYS A 204 3.35 5.00 -1.98
CA CYS A 204 3.54 5.47 -0.61
C CYS A 204 3.14 4.45 0.46
N ALA A 205 2.28 3.49 0.12
CA ALA A 205 1.69 2.54 1.07
C ALA A 205 1.27 3.28 2.37
N ASP A 206 1.68 2.74 3.51
CA ASP A 206 1.35 3.25 4.84
C ASP A 206 2.43 4.15 5.44
N LEU A 207 3.50 4.46 4.70
CA LEU A 207 4.35 5.59 5.05
C LEU A 207 3.57 6.90 4.95
N PHE A 208 2.73 7.01 3.91
CA PHE A 208 1.74 8.07 3.77
C PHE A 208 0.45 7.47 3.19
N PRO A 209 -0.51 7.06 4.04
CA PRO A 209 -1.76 6.49 3.54
C PRO A 209 -2.56 7.54 2.75
N SER A 210 -2.43 8.84 3.10
CA SER A 210 -3.07 9.91 2.33
C SER A 210 -2.35 11.25 2.38
N THR A 211 -2.79 12.20 1.54
CA THR A 211 -2.30 13.58 1.57
C THR A 211 -2.50 14.26 2.93
N ALA A 212 -3.50 13.83 3.71
CA ALA A 212 -3.73 14.31 5.07
C ALA A 212 -2.63 13.88 6.06
N HIS A 213 -1.79 12.90 5.70
CA HIS A 213 -0.71 12.37 6.53
C HIS A 213 0.66 12.93 6.13
N LEU A 214 0.74 13.82 5.14
CA LEU A 214 1.98 14.50 4.78
C LEU A 214 2.55 15.38 5.91
N PRO A 215 1.75 16.16 6.66
CA PRO A 215 2.30 16.93 7.78
C PRO A 215 3.05 16.00 8.74
N LEU A 216 4.28 16.40 9.10
CA LEU A 216 5.21 15.52 9.80
C LEU A 216 4.60 14.81 11.03
N PRO A 217 3.90 15.49 11.97
CA PRO A 217 3.37 14.83 13.17
C PRO A 217 2.12 13.97 12.92
N TYR A 218 1.54 13.98 11.71
CA TYR A 218 0.29 13.29 11.43
C TYR A 218 0.62 11.87 10.98
N ILE A 219 0.65 10.96 11.95
CA ILE A 219 0.91 9.53 11.78
C ILE A 219 -0.26 8.74 12.36
N MET A 220 -0.44 7.52 11.87
CA MET A 220 -1.51 6.66 12.33
C MET A 220 -1.24 6.16 13.74
N ALA A 221 -2.31 5.84 14.48
CA ALA A 221 -2.17 5.01 15.66
C ALA A 221 -1.56 3.66 15.28
N TYR A 222 -1.83 3.11 14.10
CA TYR A 222 -1.30 1.82 13.65
C TYR A 222 0.22 1.74 13.65
N ASP A 223 0.92 2.88 13.53
CA ASP A 223 2.38 2.92 13.54
C ASP A 223 2.94 2.30 14.83
N THR A 224 3.76 1.28 14.64
CA THR A 224 4.38 0.50 15.72
C THR A 224 5.56 1.23 16.34
N ARG A 225 6.22 2.09 15.56
CA ARG A 225 7.38 2.87 15.97
C ARG A 225 7.16 4.35 15.62
N PRO A 226 6.25 5.05 16.31
CA PRO A 226 5.82 6.40 15.94
C PRO A 226 6.97 7.40 15.80
N LEU A 227 7.98 7.35 16.68
CA LEU A 227 9.16 8.23 16.57
C LEU A 227 10.02 7.88 15.36
N ILE A 228 10.11 6.60 14.97
CA ILE A 228 10.79 6.18 13.76
C ILE A 228 9.97 6.59 12.52
N SER A 229 8.64 6.55 12.56
CA SER A 229 7.80 7.10 11.48
C SER A 229 8.13 8.57 11.20
N ILE A 230 8.35 9.38 12.25
CA ILE A 230 8.77 10.77 12.09
C ILE A 230 10.13 10.87 11.40
N GLU A 231 11.11 10.07 11.79
CA GLU A 231 12.44 10.08 11.16
C GLU A 231 12.42 9.57 9.72
N ASP A 232 11.62 8.54 9.45
CA ASP A 232 11.35 7.98 8.13
C ASP A 232 10.71 9.03 7.19
N LYS A 233 9.71 9.77 7.68
CA LYS A 233 9.10 10.89 6.95
C LYS A 233 10.11 12.00 6.67
N LYS A 234 10.95 12.39 7.64
CA LYS A 234 12.02 13.39 7.43
C LYS A 234 13.02 12.94 6.37
N ARG A 235 13.46 11.69 6.45
CA ARG A 235 14.35 11.06 5.46
C ARG A 235 13.73 11.10 4.07
N PHE A 236 12.46 10.70 3.96
CA PHE A 236 11.71 10.71 2.71
C PHE A 236 11.59 12.13 2.12
N PHE A 237 11.13 13.11 2.91
CA PHE A 237 10.91 14.48 2.41
C PHE A 237 12.17 15.14 1.87
N LYS A 238 13.30 14.96 2.56
CA LYS A 238 14.59 15.48 2.10
C LYS A 238 14.93 14.99 0.69
N GLU A 239 14.62 13.74 0.39
CA GLU A 239 14.88 13.15 -0.92
C GLU A 239 13.81 13.53 -1.95
N ALA A 240 12.54 13.45 -1.55
CA ALA A 240 11.40 13.70 -2.43
C ALA A 240 11.34 15.14 -2.94
N ILE A 241 11.64 16.12 -2.07
CA ILE A 241 11.71 17.54 -2.46
C ILE A 241 12.90 17.79 -3.38
N LYS A 242 14.07 17.23 -3.05
CA LYS A 242 15.29 17.42 -3.85
C LYS A 242 15.15 16.87 -5.28
N ASN A 243 14.47 15.74 -5.41
CA ASN A 243 14.37 15.01 -6.68
C ASN A 243 13.00 15.16 -7.35
N ASP A 244 12.12 16.01 -6.82
CA ASP A 244 10.78 16.28 -7.35
C ASP A 244 9.97 14.99 -7.61
N TYR A 245 9.84 14.17 -6.56
CA TYR A 245 9.09 12.91 -6.61
C TYR A 245 7.59 13.15 -6.77
N VAL A 246 6.97 12.25 -7.53
CA VAL A 246 5.50 12.12 -7.58
C VAL A 246 5.11 11.03 -6.60
N LEU A 247 4.29 11.37 -5.61
CA LEU A 247 3.75 10.41 -4.65
C LEU A 247 2.48 9.81 -5.22
N PHE A 248 2.29 8.51 -5.05
CA PHE A 248 1.07 7.76 -5.35
C PHE A 248 0.52 7.15 -4.07
N PHE A 249 -0.75 7.42 -3.75
CA PHE A 249 -1.38 7.03 -2.50
C PHE A 249 -2.29 5.81 -2.68
N GLU A 250 -2.08 4.79 -1.86
CA GLU A 250 -2.93 3.60 -1.83
C GLU A 250 -4.29 3.89 -1.18
N HIS A 251 -4.29 4.62 -0.05
CA HIS A 251 -5.47 4.79 0.80
C HIS A 251 -6.18 6.14 0.64
N ASP A 252 -5.59 7.13 -0.01
CA ASP A 252 -6.28 8.40 -0.29
C ASP A 252 -7.36 8.17 -1.34
N LEU A 253 -8.62 8.27 -0.92
CA LEU A 253 -9.79 8.11 -1.76
C LEU A 253 -9.97 9.29 -2.73
N TYR A 254 -9.44 10.46 -2.37
CA TYR A 254 -9.70 11.72 -3.07
C TYR A 254 -8.52 12.21 -3.90
N THR A 255 -7.31 11.73 -3.63
CA THR A 255 -6.09 12.13 -4.34
C THR A 255 -5.22 10.92 -4.67
N GLU A 256 -5.14 10.52 -5.94
CA GLU A 256 -4.26 9.42 -6.33
C GLU A 256 -2.78 9.82 -6.27
N CYS A 257 -2.44 11.00 -6.79
CA CYS A 257 -1.06 11.47 -6.86
C CYS A 257 -0.90 12.91 -6.37
N CYS A 258 0.30 13.22 -5.86
CA CYS A 258 0.72 14.62 -5.69
C CYS A 258 2.24 14.83 -5.84
N THR A 259 2.63 16.07 -6.11
CA THR A 259 3.99 16.57 -5.86
C THR A 259 4.07 17.25 -4.49
N LEU A 260 5.29 17.45 -3.99
CA LEU A 260 5.54 18.10 -2.71
C LEU A 260 6.06 19.52 -2.84
N THR A 261 5.75 20.34 -1.85
CA THR A 261 6.40 21.64 -1.61
C THR A 261 6.80 21.77 -0.15
N GLU A 262 7.88 22.49 0.11
CA GLU A 262 8.33 22.80 1.47
C GLU A 262 7.74 24.14 1.93
N THR A 263 7.23 24.16 3.15
CA THR A 263 6.66 25.34 3.81
C THR A 263 7.25 25.50 5.20
N ASP A 264 6.99 26.62 5.87
CA ASP A 264 7.35 26.83 7.28
C ASP A 264 6.73 25.78 8.24
N LYS A 265 5.70 25.07 7.78
CA LYS A 265 5.00 24.00 8.53
C LYS A 265 5.42 22.59 8.09
N GLY A 266 6.50 22.46 7.32
CA GLY A 266 6.98 21.19 6.77
C GLY A 266 6.52 20.94 5.33
N ALA A 267 6.60 19.69 4.88
CA ALA A 267 6.20 19.28 3.53
C ALA A 267 4.68 19.18 3.40
N TRP A 268 4.14 19.71 2.30
CA TRP A 268 2.72 19.65 1.96
C TRP A 268 2.52 19.23 0.50
N ALA A 269 1.34 18.70 0.19
CA ALA A 269 0.94 18.47 -1.20
C ALA A 269 0.87 19.81 -1.94
N LYS A 270 1.50 19.86 -3.11
CA LYS A 270 1.49 21.04 -3.99
C LYS A 270 0.45 20.87 -5.10
N ASP A 271 0.76 20.07 -6.10
CA ASP A 271 -0.12 19.77 -7.22
C ASP A 271 -0.73 18.39 -7.00
N LYS A 272 -2.06 18.27 -7.10
CA LYS A 272 -2.81 17.01 -6.92
C LYS A 272 -3.44 16.61 -8.24
N PHE A 273 -3.33 15.34 -8.61
CA PHE A 273 -3.77 14.82 -9.91
C PHE A 273 -3.97 13.30 -9.86
N SER A 274 -4.62 12.77 -10.90
CA SER A 274 -4.73 11.32 -11.13
C SER A 274 -3.43 10.75 -11.72
N LEU A 275 -3.23 9.44 -11.58
CA LEU A 275 -2.14 8.74 -12.26
C LEU A 275 -2.23 8.91 -13.78
N ALA A 276 -3.44 8.89 -14.33
CA ALA A 276 -3.67 9.07 -15.76
C ALA A 276 -3.27 10.46 -16.28
N GLU A 277 -3.41 11.51 -15.46
CA GLU A 277 -2.93 12.86 -15.80
C GLU A 277 -1.40 12.92 -15.76
N PHE A 278 -0.77 12.32 -14.74
CA PHE A 278 0.71 12.24 -14.65
C PHE A 278 1.33 11.52 -15.84
N LEU A 279 0.75 10.42 -16.30
CA LEU A 279 1.29 9.65 -17.42
C LEU A 279 1.17 10.35 -18.78
N LYS A 280 0.37 11.43 -18.88
CA LYS A 280 0.19 12.24 -20.09
C LYS A 280 1.12 13.45 -20.16
N SER A 281 1.75 13.84 -19.04
CA SER A 281 2.70 14.96 -18.97
C SER A 281 4.11 14.57 -19.40
#